data_AF-A0A418MZJ9-F1
#
_entry.id   AF-A0A418MZJ9-F1
#
_cell.length_a   1.000
_cell.length_b   1.000
_cell.length_c   1.000
_cell.angle_alpha   90.00
_cell.angle_beta   90.00
_cell.angle_gamma   90.00
#
_symmetry.space_group_name_H-M   'P 1'
#
loop_
_entity.id
_entity.type
_entity.pdbx_description
1 polymer ?
#
loop_
_entity_poly.entity_id
_entity_poly.type
_entity_poly.pdbx_seq_one_letter_code
_entity_poly.pdbx_strand_id
1 'polypeptide(L)'
;MVSRADLAGWLRHRYLWAAVTLLAVSITAVALVRSADSKAQPADLRAQVTTWMRTTLEQADPEQHQHAGHDVPQTGTEEQTEPAVICGVHVYGYEPAAADTLADVRTVYGFHLCGIAEQKRPWDWAVKLAGPVIMDPSTDPPGIQVVEATEDVIFVDRLREMFPTQYAEPALKEALDPSEMAELRRRYEAAAGL
;
A
#
# COMPACT_ATOMS: atom_id res chain seq x y z
N MET A 1 -18.81 22.77 70.47
CA MET A 1 -19.96 22.89 69.54
C MET A 1 -19.39 22.92 68.13
N VAL A 2 -19.45 21.82 67.39
CA VAL A 2 -19.14 21.83 65.94
C VAL A 2 -20.34 22.48 65.25
N SER A 3 -20.12 23.57 64.54
CA SER A 3 -21.20 24.31 63.87
C SER A 3 -21.77 23.45 62.73
N ARG A 4 -23.10 23.45 62.55
CA ARG A 4 -23.76 22.72 61.45
C ARG A 4 -23.22 23.09 60.06
N ALA A 5 -22.58 24.26 59.93
CA ALA A 5 -21.90 24.71 58.71
C ALA A 5 -20.64 23.88 58.38
N ASP A 6 -19.86 23.45 59.38
CA ASP A 6 -18.61 22.68 59.16
C ASP A 6 -18.89 21.26 58.65
N LEU A 7 -19.97 20.63 59.14
CA LEU A 7 -20.41 19.30 58.68
C LEU A 7 -20.93 19.34 57.23
N ALA A 8 -21.65 20.39 56.85
CA ALA A 8 -22.14 20.57 55.49
C ALA A 8 -21.01 20.84 54.49
N GLY A 9 -19.98 21.62 54.90
CA GLY A 9 -18.77 21.85 54.12
C GLY A 9 -17.95 20.57 53.91
N TRP A 10 -17.77 19.77 54.98
CA TRP A 10 -17.03 18.51 54.93
C TRP A 10 -17.72 17.45 54.04
N LEU A 11 -19.04 17.31 54.15
CA LEU A 11 -19.81 16.41 53.29
C LEU A 11 -19.75 16.85 51.82
N ARG A 12 -19.94 18.14 51.53
CA ARG A 12 -19.81 18.69 50.16
C ARG A 12 -18.42 18.43 49.58
N HIS A 13 -17.37 18.61 50.37
CA HIS A 13 -16.00 18.34 49.93
C HIS A 13 -15.80 16.85 49.63
N ARG A 14 -16.34 15.95 50.47
CA ARG A 14 -16.27 14.50 50.26
C ARG A 14 -17.04 14.04 49.01
N TYR A 15 -18.21 14.62 48.74
CA TYR A 15 -18.97 14.35 47.51
C TYR A 15 -18.28 14.92 46.26
N LEU A 16 -17.64 16.08 46.37
CA LEU A 16 -16.80 16.65 45.30
C LEU A 16 -15.62 15.73 44.98
N TRP A 17 -14.89 15.25 45.99
CA TRP A 17 -13.79 14.32 45.79
C TRP A 17 -14.25 12.98 45.18
N ALA A 18 -15.38 12.45 45.65
CA ALA A 18 -15.98 11.23 45.09
C ALA A 18 -16.41 11.43 43.62
N ALA A 19 -17.01 12.58 43.29
CA ALA A 19 -17.38 12.92 41.92
C ALA A 19 -16.15 13.05 41.02
N VAL A 20 -15.08 13.72 41.49
CA VAL A 20 -13.82 13.86 40.74
C VAL A 20 -13.15 12.50 40.52
N THR A 21 -13.13 11.62 41.53
CA THR A 21 -12.56 10.26 41.35
C THR A 21 -13.39 9.43 40.39
N LEU A 22 -14.72 9.46 40.49
CA LEU A 22 -15.60 8.79 39.53
C LEU A 22 -15.42 9.31 38.11
N LEU A 23 -15.28 10.62 37.95
CA LEU A 23 -15.05 11.24 36.64
C LEU A 23 -13.69 10.82 36.07
N ALA A 24 -12.63 10.88 36.89
CA ALA A 24 -11.29 10.45 36.49
C ALA A 24 -11.27 8.97 36.10
N VAL A 25 -11.86 8.08 36.92
CA VAL A 25 -11.95 6.65 36.61
C VAL A 25 -12.76 6.40 35.35
N SER A 26 -13.85 7.15 35.13
CA SER A 26 -14.68 7.02 33.93
C SER A 26 -13.95 7.50 32.68
N ILE A 27 -13.21 8.62 32.75
CA ILE A 27 -12.39 9.12 31.65
C ILE A 27 -11.26 8.12 31.34
N THR A 28 -10.57 7.61 32.37
CA THR A 28 -9.52 6.59 32.20
C THR A 28 -10.10 5.30 31.63
N ALA A 29 -11.27 4.85 32.08
CA ALA A 29 -11.93 3.67 31.54
C ALA A 29 -12.34 3.87 30.07
N VAL A 30 -12.91 5.02 29.71
CA VAL A 30 -13.25 5.34 28.31
C VAL A 30 -12.00 5.45 27.44
N ALA A 31 -10.92 6.05 27.95
CA ALA A 31 -9.64 6.11 27.25
C ALA A 31 -9.05 4.71 27.05
N LEU A 32 -9.05 3.86 28.08
CA LEU A 32 -8.60 2.48 27.99
C LEU A 32 -9.48 1.62 27.07
N VAL A 33 -10.79 1.82 27.04
CA VAL A 33 -11.70 1.14 26.10
C VAL A 33 -11.42 1.60 24.67
N ARG A 34 -11.27 2.90 24.42
CA ARG A 34 -10.89 3.43 23.08
C ARG A 34 -9.50 2.96 22.63
N SER A 35 -8.55 2.88 23.56
CA SER A 35 -7.20 2.35 23.28
C SER A 35 -7.19 0.83 23.16
N ALA A 36 -8.12 0.12 23.81
CA ALA A 36 -8.31 -1.33 23.64
C ALA A 36 -9.06 -1.66 22.33
N ASP A 37 -9.98 -0.81 21.88
CA ASP A 37 -10.52 -0.80 20.51
C ASP A 37 -9.43 -0.51 19.47
N SER A 38 -8.33 0.12 19.88
CA SER A 38 -7.14 0.30 19.04
C SER A 38 -6.25 -0.95 18.98
N LYS A 39 -6.56 -2.03 19.71
CA LYS A 39 -5.95 -3.34 19.46
C LYS A 39 -6.65 -3.97 18.25
N ALA A 40 -6.00 -3.81 17.11
CA ALA A 40 -6.27 -4.52 15.86
C ALA A 40 -7.70 -4.32 15.32
N GLN A 41 -7.98 -3.13 14.82
CA GLN A 41 -8.77 -3.08 13.59
C GLN A 41 -8.02 -3.99 12.59
N PRO A 42 -8.65 -5.02 12.00
CA PRO A 42 -7.97 -5.86 11.02
C PRO A 42 -7.44 -4.92 9.96
N ALA A 43 -6.11 -4.87 9.80
CA ALA A 43 -5.50 -4.08 8.76
C ALA A 43 -6.18 -4.51 7.46
N ASP A 44 -6.74 -3.55 6.72
CA ASP A 44 -7.41 -3.83 5.46
C ASP A 44 -6.46 -4.68 4.61
N LEU A 45 -6.79 -5.97 4.43
CA LEU A 45 -5.93 -6.92 3.72
C LEU A 45 -5.62 -6.39 2.33
N ARG A 46 -6.57 -5.68 1.70
CA ARG A 46 -6.34 -5.02 0.43
C ARG A 46 -5.24 -3.97 0.53
N ALA A 47 -5.26 -3.11 1.54
CA ALA A 47 -4.22 -2.11 1.76
C ALA A 47 -2.84 -2.76 2.04
N GLN A 48 -2.81 -3.88 2.76
CA GLN A 48 -1.60 -4.66 3.00
C GLN A 48 -1.05 -5.24 1.68
N VAL A 49 -1.90 -5.87 0.88
CA VAL A 49 -1.55 -6.42 -0.44
C VAL A 49 -1.07 -5.31 -1.38
N THR A 50 -1.76 -4.17 -1.44
CA THR A 50 -1.35 -3.00 -2.24
C THR A 50 0.03 -2.49 -1.82
N THR A 51 0.28 -2.39 -0.52
CA THR A 51 1.58 -1.95 0.00
C THR A 51 2.67 -2.96 -0.34
N TRP A 52 2.42 -4.25 -0.10
CA TRP A 52 3.34 -5.33 -0.43
C TRP A 52 3.67 -5.37 -1.92
N MET A 53 2.65 -5.30 -2.78
CA MET A 53 2.79 -5.29 -4.24
C MET A 53 3.70 -4.15 -4.69
N ARG A 54 3.42 -2.92 -4.24
CA ARG A 54 4.22 -1.74 -4.56
C ARG A 54 5.66 -1.89 -4.10
N THR A 55 5.87 -2.22 -2.82
CA THR A 55 7.23 -2.32 -2.27
C THR A 55 8.04 -3.44 -2.93
N THR A 56 7.39 -4.55 -3.27
CA THR A 56 8.05 -5.65 -3.98
C THR A 56 8.47 -5.23 -5.38
N LEU A 57 7.61 -4.54 -6.13
CA LEU A 57 7.96 -4.03 -7.47
C LEU A 57 9.06 -2.96 -7.42
N GLU A 58 9.06 -2.09 -6.42
CA GLU A 58 10.09 -1.05 -6.25
C GLU A 58 11.45 -1.59 -5.80
N GLN A 59 11.47 -2.79 -5.20
CA GLN A 59 12.70 -3.46 -4.74
C GLN A 59 13.18 -4.54 -5.72
N ALA A 60 12.32 -5.02 -6.61
CA ALA A 60 12.69 -5.95 -7.66
C ALA A 60 13.67 -5.28 -8.62
N ASP A 61 14.59 -6.08 -9.16
CA ASP A 61 15.48 -5.61 -10.21
C ASP A 61 14.60 -5.07 -11.36
N PRO A 62 14.90 -3.89 -11.94
CA PRO A 62 14.16 -3.37 -13.07
C PRO A 62 14.01 -4.42 -14.19
N GLU A 63 15.01 -5.26 -14.44
CA GLU A 63 14.96 -6.33 -15.45
C GLU A 63 13.91 -7.42 -15.14
N GLN A 64 13.55 -7.64 -13.87
CA GLN A 64 12.63 -8.71 -13.46
C GLN A 64 11.16 -8.40 -13.73
N HIS A 65 10.84 -7.13 -13.99
CA HIS A 65 9.48 -6.71 -14.30
C HIS A 65 9.44 -5.72 -15.45
N GLN A 66 10.56 -5.52 -16.16
CA GLN A 66 10.63 -4.80 -17.44
C GLN A 66 10.23 -5.70 -18.60
N HIS A 67 9.35 -5.16 -19.45
CA HIS A 67 9.03 -5.78 -20.73
C HIS A 67 10.27 -5.83 -21.62
N ALA A 68 10.45 -6.94 -22.35
CA ALA A 68 11.53 -7.08 -23.31
C ALA A 68 11.49 -5.94 -24.35
N GLY A 69 12.33 -4.90 -24.19
CA GLY A 69 12.38 -3.77 -25.13
C GLY A 69 12.77 -2.40 -24.57
N HIS A 70 12.98 -2.25 -23.26
CA HIS A 70 13.41 -0.97 -22.67
C HIS A 70 14.71 -1.14 -21.88
N ASP A 71 15.84 -1.17 -22.58
CA ASP A 71 17.16 -1.14 -21.96
C ASP A 71 17.27 0.12 -21.07
N VAL A 72 17.51 -0.08 -19.78
CA VAL A 72 17.93 1.01 -18.89
C VAL A 72 19.28 1.51 -19.40
N PRO A 73 19.45 2.81 -19.71
CA PRO A 73 20.75 3.32 -20.05
C PRO A 73 21.68 3.11 -18.85
N GLN A 74 22.60 2.16 -18.96
CA GLN A 74 23.70 2.00 -18.01
C GLN A 74 24.59 3.24 -18.14
N THR A 75 24.31 4.26 -17.34
CA THR A 75 25.20 5.39 -17.19
C THR A 75 26.37 4.95 -16.33
N GLY A 76 27.35 4.30 -16.96
CA GLY A 76 28.66 4.12 -16.38
C GLY A 76 29.24 5.51 -16.10
N THR A 77 29.44 5.85 -14.83
CA THR A 77 30.62 6.50 -14.23
C THR A 77 30.31 6.73 -12.74
N GLU A 78 31.16 6.17 -11.87
CA GLU A 78 31.48 6.54 -10.48
C GLU A 78 30.40 7.23 -9.61
N GLU A 79 30.00 6.55 -8.52
CA GLU A 79 29.25 7.10 -7.36
C GLU A 79 27.84 7.68 -7.58
N GLN A 80 27.17 7.37 -8.70
CA GLN A 80 25.75 7.68 -8.86
C GLN A 80 24.90 6.58 -8.21
N THR A 81 24.14 6.93 -7.17
CA THR A 81 23.06 6.07 -6.65
C THR A 81 22.16 5.69 -7.81
N GLU A 82 21.95 4.39 -8.00
CA GLU A 82 21.05 3.87 -9.03
C GLU A 82 19.68 4.56 -8.91
N PRO A 83 19.12 5.07 -10.01
CA PRO A 83 17.87 5.81 -9.94
C PRO A 83 16.76 4.91 -9.42
N ALA A 84 16.03 5.37 -8.40
CA ALA A 84 14.99 4.58 -7.76
C ALA A 84 13.85 4.29 -8.74
N VAL A 85 13.34 3.05 -8.72
CA VAL A 85 12.08 2.71 -9.38
C VAL A 85 10.93 3.10 -8.46
N ILE A 86 9.95 3.84 -8.99
CA ILE A 86 8.77 4.28 -8.24
C ILE A 86 7.52 3.81 -8.96
N CYS A 87 6.67 3.04 -8.25
CA CYS A 87 5.52 2.35 -8.84
C CYS A 87 4.18 2.82 -8.27
N GLY A 88 3.23 3.17 -9.13
CA GLY A 88 1.80 3.17 -8.78
C GLY A 88 1.24 1.78 -9.04
N VAL A 89 0.40 1.28 -8.15
CA VAL A 89 -0.19 -0.07 -8.29
C VAL A 89 -1.68 -0.04 -8.02
N HIS A 90 -2.41 -0.89 -8.73
CA HIS A 90 -3.82 -1.15 -8.51
C HIS A 90 -4.04 -2.65 -8.33
N VAL A 91 -4.76 -3.05 -7.29
CA VAL A 91 -5.07 -4.47 -7.02
C VAL A 91 -6.50 -4.76 -7.46
N TYR A 92 -6.64 -5.64 -8.45
CA TYR A 92 -7.95 -6.14 -8.90
C TYR A 92 -8.50 -7.19 -7.92
N GLY A 93 -7.63 -8.06 -7.43
CA GLY A 93 -7.98 -9.11 -6.48
C GLY A 93 -6.82 -10.04 -6.19
N TYR A 94 -7.08 -11.05 -5.37
CA TYR A 94 -6.10 -12.04 -4.97
C TYR A 94 -6.75 -13.40 -4.72
N GLU A 95 -5.94 -14.45 -4.73
CA GLU A 95 -6.36 -15.82 -4.46
C GLU A 95 -5.62 -16.40 -3.25
N PRO A 96 -6.29 -17.22 -2.42
CA PRO A 96 -7.73 -17.48 -2.43
C PRO A 96 -8.52 -16.22 -2.03
N ALA A 97 -9.71 -16.03 -2.62
CA ALA A 97 -10.55 -14.86 -2.34
C ALA A 97 -11.02 -14.77 -0.87
N ALA A 98 -10.96 -15.90 -0.15
CA ALA A 98 -11.28 -16.00 1.28
C ALA A 98 -10.05 -15.84 2.19
N ALA A 99 -8.89 -15.43 1.67
CA ALA A 99 -7.74 -15.10 2.51
C ALA A 99 -8.08 -13.91 3.42
N ASP A 100 -7.77 -14.06 4.71
CA ASP A 100 -7.97 -13.02 5.74
C ASP A 100 -6.66 -12.38 6.17
N THR A 101 -5.52 -12.97 5.79
CA THR A 101 -4.17 -12.44 6.08
C THR A 101 -3.31 -12.44 4.83
N LEU A 102 -2.28 -11.57 4.79
CA LEU A 102 -1.36 -11.50 3.66
C LEU A 102 -0.59 -12.82 3.46
N ALA A 103 -0.30 -13.55 4.55
CA ALA A 103 0.39 -14.83 4.49
C ALA A 103 -0.44 -15.95 3.85
N ASP A 104 -1.77 -15.80 3.81
CA ASP A 104 -2.67 -16.77 3.17
C ASP A 104 -2.87 -16.48 1.68
N VAL A 105 -2.46 -15.30 1.21
CA VAL A 105 -2.51 -14.93 -0.21
C VAL A 105 -1.45 -15.73 -0.98
N ARG A 106 -1.83 -16.22 -2.16
CA ARG A 106 -1.01 -17.05 -3.06
C ARG A 106 -0.81 -16.42 -4.43
N THR A 107 -1.78 -15.64 -4.87
CA THR A 107 -1.70 -14.95 -6.16
C THR A 107 -2.32 -13.58 -6.00
N VAL A 108 -1.67 -12.55 -6.52
CA VAL A 108 -2.21 -11.19 -6.60
C VAL A 108 -2.32 -10.81 -8.06
N TYR A 109 -3.50 -10.36 -8.48
CA TYR A 109 -3.76 -9.83 -9.82
C TYR A 109 -3.87 -8.33 -9.73
N GLY A 110 -3.00 -7.61 -10.45
CA GLY A 110 -2.95 -6.16 -10.38
C GLY A 110 -2.48 -5.51 -11.66
N PHE A 111 -2.31 -4.20 -11.57
CA PHE A 111 -1.70 -3.35 -12.57
C PHE A 111 -0.60 -2.53 -11.91
N HIS A 112 0.49 -2.31 -12.63
CA HIS A 112 1.55 -1.42 -12.19
C HIS A 112 1.81 -0.35 -13.25
N LEU A 113 2.24 0.83 -12.79
CA LEU A 113 2.85 1.87 -13.59
C LEU A 113 4.10 2.34 -12.84
N CYS A 114 5.25 1.88 -13.29
CA CYS A 114 6.55 2.18 -12.68
C CYS A 114 7.31 3.18 -13.54
N GLY A 115 8.04 4.08 -12.90
CA GLY A 115 8.94 5.02 -13.56
C GLY A 115 10.31 5.04 -12.88
N ILE A 116 11.36 5.15 -13.69
CA ILE A 116 12.75 5.29 -13.20
C ILE A 116 12.99 6.76 -12.85
N ALA A 117 13.17 7.04 -11.55
CA ALA A 117 13.31 8.39 -11.01
C ALA A 117 14.74 8.91 -11.17
N GLU A 118 15.12 9.21 -12.41
CA GLU A 118 16.39 9.87 -12.69
C GLU A 118 16.43 11.28 -12.09
N GLN A 119 17.60 11.68 -11.59
CA GLN A 119 17.79 12.99 -10.96
C GLN A 119 17.38 14.13 -11.89
N LYS A 120 16.56 15.04 -11.36
CA LYS A 120 16.02 16.23 -12.05
C LYS A 120 15.19 15.92 -13.29
N ARG A 121 14.78 14.67 -13.51
CA ARG A 121 13.90 14.29 -14.63
C ARG A 121 12.43 14.31 -14.17
N PRO A 122 11.57 15.18 -14.74
CA PRO A 122 10.15 15.20 -14.38
C PRO A 122 9.41 13.94 -14.85
N TRP A 123 8.29 13.63 -14.19
CA TRP A 123 7.49 12.43 -14.46
C TRP A 123 7.17 12.25 -15.94
N ASP A 124 6.82 13.32 -16.66
CA ASP A 124 6.42 13.23 -18.07
C ASP A 124 7.53 12.69 -18.98
N TRP A 125 8.80 12.78 -18.55
CA TRP A 125 9.97 12.35 -19.31
C TRP A 125 10.58 11.04 -18.78
N ALA A 126 10.04 10.50 -17.69
CA ALA A 126 10.50 9.25 -17.11
C ALA A 126 10.36 8.10 -18.11
N VAL A 127 11.35 7.19 -18.11
CA VAL A 127 11.15 5.85 -18.69
C VAL A 127 10.11 5.16 -17.82
N LYS A 128 9.01 4.74 -18.44
CA LYS A 128 7.86 4.18 -17.74
C LYS A 128 7.56 2.80 -18.29
N LEU A 129 7.02 1.99 -17.40
CA LEU A 129 6.50 0.70 -17.72
C LEU A 129 5.15 0.51 -17.08
N ALA A 130 4.18 0.02 -17.85
CA ALA A 130 2.82 -0.14 -17.36
C ALA A 130 2.20 -1.41 -17.93
N GLY A 131 1.51 -2.16 -17.08
CA GLY A 131 0.79 -3.33 -17.53
C GLY A 131 0.11 -4.12 -16.42
N PRO A 132 -0.75 -5.08 -16.81
CA PRO A 132 -1.23 -6.10 -15.90
C PRO A 132 -0.09 -6.99 -15.42
N VAL A 133 -0.12 -7.34 -14.14
CA VAL A 133 0.89 -8.17 -13.49
C VAL A 133 0.24 -9.18 -12.53
N ILE A 134 0.84 -10.36 -12.48
CA ILE A 134 0.54 -11.42 -11.52
C ILE A 134 1.71 -11.53 -10.58
N MET A 135 1.44 -11.55 -9.28
CA MET A 135 2.48 -11.72 -8.27
C MET A 135 2.20 -12.90 -7.36
N ASP A 136 3.24 -13.66 -7.03
CA ASP A 136 3.20 -14.82 -6.16
C ASP A 136 4.01 -14.53 -4.87
N PRO A 137 3.36 -14.24 -3.73
CA PRO A 137 4.03 -14.04 -2.45
C PRO A 137 4.60 -15.32 -1.83
N SER A 138 4.34 -16.51 -2.39
CA SER A 138 4.74 -17.80 -1.81
C SER A 138 6.17 -18.22 -2.17
N THR A 139 6.85 -17.50 -3.06
CA THR A 139 8.25 -17.74 -3.45
C THR A 139 9.21 -16.73 -2.84
N ASP A 140 10.50 -17.06 -2.79
CA ASP A 140 11.58 -16.16 -2.36
C ASP A 140 12.72 -16.14 -3.41
N PRO A 141 12.89 -15.03 -4.17
CA PRO A 141 12.08 -13.80 -4.13
C PRO A 141 10.63 -14.03 -4.62
N PRO A 142 9.69 -13.11 -4.30
CA PRO A 142 8.32 -13.20 -4.79
C PRO A 142 8.27 -13.28 -6.32
N GLY A 143 7.40 -14.15 -6.83
CA GLY A 143 7.23 -14.32 -8.27
C GLY A 143 6.57 -13.08 -8.85
N ILE A 144 7.11 -12.57 -9.95
CA ILE A 144 6.54 -11.45 -10.71
C ILE A 144 6.37 -11.93 -12.14
N GLN A 145 5.16 -11.82 -12.67
CA GLN A 145 4.86 -12.20 -14.04
C GLN A 145 4.04 -11.09 -14.68
N VAL A 146 4.69 -10.32 -15.57
CA VAL A 146 4.01 -9.30 -16.36
C VAL A 146 3.31 -9.95 -17.55
N VAL A 147 2.16 -9.41 -17.94
CA VAL A 147 1.42 -9.88 -19.11
C VAL A 147 1.97 -9.20 -20.35
N GLU A 148 2.51 -9.99 -21.27
CA GLU A 148 3.08 -9.52 -22.55
C GLU A 148 2.51 -10.33 -23.71
N ALA A 149 2.43 -9.71 -24.89
CA ALA A 149 2.21 -10.50 -26.10
C ALA A 149 3.41 -11.44 -26.33
N THR A 150 3.13 -12.62 -26.87
CA THR A 150 4.17 -13.54 -27.35
C THR A 150 4.21 -13.54 -28.87
N GLU A 151 5.15 -14.27 -29.47
CA GLU A 151 5.21 -14.43 -30.94
C GLU A 151 3.89 -14.96 -31.52
N ASP A 152 3.22 -15.86 -30.78
CA ASP A 152 2.02 -16.57 -31.24
C ASP A 152 0.70 -16.06 -30.64
N VAL A 153 0.75 -15.28 -29.55
CA VAL A 153 -0.45 -14.87 -28.80
C VAL A 153 -0.47 -13.35 -28.61
N ILE A 154 -1.51 -12.70 -29.14
CA ILE A 154 -1.72 -11.28 -28.95
C ILE A 154 -2.01 -10.95 -27.49
N PHE A 155 -1.64 -9.74 -27.06
CA PHE A 155 -1.75 -9.29 -25.67
C PHE A 155 -3.12 -9.56 -25.02
N VAL A 156 -4.21 -9.27 -25.74
CA VAL A 156 -5.58 -9.43 -25.22
C VAL A 156 -5.90 -10.89 -24.90
N ASP A 157 -5.52 -11.80 -25.79
CA ASP A 157 -5.76 -13.23 -25.60
C ASP A 157 -4.86 -13.77 -24.49
N ARG A 158 -3.59 -13.31 -24.47
CA ARG A 158 -2.66 -13.66 -23.40
C ARG A 158 -3.15 -13.21 -22.02
N LEU A 159 -3.70 -12.00 -21.93
CA LEU A 159 -4.30 -11.50 -20.69
C LEU A 159 -5.46 -12.40 -20.24
N ARG A 160 -6.33 -12.83 -21.16
CA ARG A 160 -7.46 -13.73 -20.85
C ARG A 160 -7.02 -15.14 -20.48
N GLU A 161 -5.87 -15.61 -20.97
CA GLU A 161 -5.26 -16.88 -20.55
C GLU A 161 -4.73 -16.81 -19.10
N MET A 162 -4.18 -15.66 -18.72
CA MET A 162 -3.45 -15.50 -17.46
C MET A 162 -4.31 -14.95 -16.30
N PHE A 163 -5.30 -14.11 -16.60
CA PHE A 163 -6.14 -13.47 -15.59
C PHE A 163 -7.49 -14.19 -15.45
N PRO A 164 -8.04 -14.29 -14.23
CA PRO A 164 -9.43 -14.65 -14.02
C PRO A 164 -10.36 -13.74 -14.83
N THR A 165 -11.45 -14.30 -15.36
CA THR A 165 -12.37 -13.60 -16.26
C THR A 165 -12.89 -12.28 -15.69
N GLN A 166 -13.14 -12.22 -14.37
CA GLN A 166 -13.61 -11.02 -13.70
C GLN A 166 -12.59 -9.87 -13.66
N TYR A 167 -11.28 -10.14 -13.87
CA TYR A 167 -10.21 -9.15 -13.83
C TYR A 167 -9.63 -8.83 -15.21
N ALA A 168 -9.76 -9.74 -16.18
CA ALA A 168 -9.17 -9.57 -17.52
C ALA A 168 -9.72 -8.33 -18.25
N GLU A 169 -11.04 -8.09 -18.23
CA GLU A 169 -11.63 -6.92 -18.90
C GLU A 169 -11.27 -5.58 -18.24
N PRO A 170 -11.33 -5.44 -16.89
CA PRO A 170 -10.75 -4.28 -16.21
C PRO A 170 -9.28 -4.04 -16.55
N ALA A 171 -8.49 -5.11 -16.66
CA ALA A 171 -7.05 -5.04 -16.90
C ALA A 171 -6.65 -4.61 -18.31
N LEU A 172 -7.58 -4.56 -19.27
CA LEU A 172 -7.34 -3.96 -20.59
C LEU A 172 -7.29 -2.42 -20.56
N LYS A 173 -7.63 -1.79 -19.44
CA LYS A 173 -7.67 -0.33 -19.26
C LYS A 173 -6.58 0.11 -18.29
N GLU A 174 -6.09 1.34 -18.46
CA GLU A 174 -5.28 1.98 -17.43
C GLU A 174 -6.08 2.02 -16.12
N ALA A 175 -5.52 1.45 -15.06
CA ALA A 175 -6.27 1.12 -13.86
C ALA A 175 -5.99 2.02 -12.66
N LEU A 176 -4.98 2.89 -12.74
CA LEU A 176 -4.70 3.81 -11.63
C LEU A 176 -5.75 4.91 -11.59
N ASP A 177 -6.43 5.02 -10.45
CA ASP A 177 -7.36 6.11 -10.21
C ASP A 177 -6.62 7.46 -10.04
N PRO A 178 -7.31 8.60 -10.13
CA PRO A 178 -6.66 9.91 -10.05
C PRO A 178 -5.83 10.14 -8.78
N SER A 179 -6.23 9.54 -7.65
CA SER A 179 -5.50 9.65 -6.38
C SER A 179 -4.25 8.75 -6.38
N GLU A 180 -4.33 7.54 -6.94
CA GLU A 180 -3.18 6.65 -7.13
C GLU A 180 -2.15 7.28 -8.08
N MET A 181 -2.61 7.92 -9.16
CA MET A 181 -1.75 8.67 -10.09
C MET A 181 -1.10 9.90 -9.45
N ALA A 182 -1.84 10.64 -8.61
CA ALA A 182 -1.30 11.79 -7.90
C ALA A 182 -0.24 11.37 -6.86
N GLU A 183 -0.48 10.28 -6.15
CA GLU A 183 0.47 9.69 -5.21
C GLU A 183 1.75 9.23 -5.91
N LEU A 184 1.62 8.51 -7.02
CA LEU A 184 2.74 8.07 -7.85
C LEU A 184 3.61 9.25 -8.29
N ARG A 185 3.00 10.27 -8.89
CA ARG A 185 3.72 11.47 -9.35
C ARG A 185 4.47 12.16 -8.22
N ARG A 186 3.82 12.35 -7.07
CA ARG A 186 4.45 13.00 -5.90
C ARG A 186 5.66 12.22 -5.40
N ARG A 187 5.55 10.90 -5.26
CA ARG A 187 6.67 10.05 -4.79
C ARG A 187 7.80 10.01 -5.81
N TYR A 188 7.45 9.98 -7.10
CA TYR A 188 8.43 10.03 -8.17
C TYR A 188 9.20 11.35 -8.15
N GLU A 189 8.52 12.49 -8.08
CA GLU A 189 9.16 13.81 -8.04
C GLU A 189 10.09 13.94 -6.83
N ALA A 190 9.66 13.46 -5.66
CA ALA A 190 10.50 13.42 -4.47
C ALA A 190 11.76 12.57 -4.67
N ALA A 191 11.65 11.40 -5.31
CA ALA A 191 12.79 10.54 -5.62
C ALA A 191 13.73 11.15 -6.68
N ALA A 192 13.17 11.86 -7.67
CA ALA A 192 13.90 12.61 -8.68
C ALA A 192 14.48 13.95 -8.17
N GLY A 193 14.19 14.32 -6.91
CA GLY A 193 14.66 15.56 -6.29
C GLY A 193 14.04 16.83 -6.87
N LEU A 194 12.76 16.79 -7.25
CA LEU A 194 11.98 17.89 -7.80
C LEU A 194 10.98 18.48 -6.79
#